data_AF-A0A2D5PDE9-F1
#
_entry.id   AF-A0A2D5PDE9-F1
#
_cell.length_a   1.000
_cell.length_b   1.000
_cell.length_c   1.000
_cell.angle_alpha   90.00
_cell.angle_beta   90.00
_cell.angle_gamma   90.00
#
_symmetry.space_group_name_H-M   'P 1'
#
loop_
_entity.id
_entity.type
_entity.pdbx_description
1 polymer ?
#
loop_
_entity_poly.entity_id
_entity_poly.type
_entity_poly.pdbx_seq_one_letter_code
_entity_poly.pdbx_strand_id
1 'polypeptide(L)'
;MIDIAALLKELGEGLTENQKKGIEKLASAQDISDLVNAFGLVFDGTKAHFTQAAGRQLLGSIRENLISQSEKDAVTLALGKQVQKIELFESEMMNRRSDIDRRSSELAKDEENIRAADPTLFEKVVQLELEYRSLTSALKSASNSNDHNSYTELLAEAEKCRRKLNRHYKKQRQAVIAYIERKIADEITGITSEEYNNAVKERDRLKSYEQKLLLDQLIALSPVSQEDAEAWSNKASIPSSVVNKIRRAGYPEHQLRQDMAEFHRLTQGRLSERVFFKSIRGDRSSHTVGYVPGTSERVSVVNVGSGFSKAVLWHELAHHYESVDSGLYELAINWIKERSYGDEVRPLRSITGSKQYGSHEMALEGNFFSPYVGKIYNQQATEVFSMGIEMFSDPVLLAKLEEKDPGMMELMTGIIFGHADVELFR
;
A
#
# COMPACT_ATOMS: atom_id res chain seq x y z
N MET A 1 -8.26 -4.59 38.45
CA MET A 1 -9.24 -5.44 37.77
C MET A 1 -10.42 -4.57 37.42
N ILE A 2 -10.60 -4.27 36.14
CA ILE A 2 -11.78 -3.54 35.66
C ILE A 2 -12.97 -4.50 35.83
N ASP A 3 -14.02 -4.03 36.49
CA ASP A 3 -15.26 -4.81 36.64
C ASP A 3 -16.01 -4.79 35.30
N ILE A 4 -15.65 -5.73 34.44
CA ILE A 4 -16.23 -5.93 33.11
C ILE A 4 -17.75 -6.12 33.24
N ALA A 5 -18.26 -6.68 34.34
CA ALA A 5 -19.70 -6.84 34.56
C ALA A 5 -20.42 -5.50 34.77
N ALA A 6 -19.77 -4.51 35.37
CA ALA A 6 -20.31 -3.15 35.50
C ALA A 6 -20.33 -2.41 34.15
N LEU A 7 -19.29 -2.59 33.33
CA LEU A 7 -19.15 -1.98 32.00
C LEU A 7 -20.16 -2.57 30.99
N LEU A 8 -20.45 -3.87 31.10
CA LEU A 8 -21.47 -4.56 30.30
C LEU A 8 -22.91 -4.21 30.70
N LYS A 9 -23.13 -3.79 31.96
CA LYS A 9 -24.44 -3.37 32.45
C LYS A 9 -24.84 -2.00 31.90
N GLU A 10 -23.89 -1.11 31.65
CA GLU A 10 -24.12 0.19 30.98
C GLU A 10 -24.36 0.05 29.46
N LEU A 11 -23.80 -1.00 28.82
CA LEU A 11 -23.99 -1.29 27.39
C LEU A 11 -25.28 -2.08 27.08
N GLY A 12 -26.07 -2.45 28.09
CA GLY A 12 -27.12 -3.47 28.02
C GLY A 12 -28.47 -3.05 27.43
N GLU A 13 -28.74 -1.75 27.23
CA GLU A 13 -30.02 -1.28 26.69
C GLU A 13 -30.00 -1.23 25.15
N GLY A 14 -30.10 -2.40 24.52
CA GLY A 14 -30.26 -2.50 23.05
C GLY A 14 -29.82 -3.81 22.39
N LEU A 15 -29.16 -4.70 23.13
CA LEU A 15 -28.59 -5.94 22.58
C LEU A 15 -29.64 -7.05 22.40
N THR A 16 -29.54 -7.77 21.28
CA THR A 16 -30.34 -8.98 21.03
C THR A 16 -29.85 -10.14 21.90
N GLU A 17 -30.70 -11.15 22.12
CA GLU A 17 -30.40 -12.27 23.01
C GLU A 17 -29.18 -13.11 22.57
N ASN A 18 -28.91 -13.17 21.26
CA ASN A 18 -27.70 -13.80 20.73
C ASN A 18 -26.45 -12.96 21.00
N GLN A 19 -26.55 -11.63 20.94
CA GLN A 19 -25.44 -10.73 21.26
C GLN A 19 -25.13 -10.76 22.76
N LYS A 20 -26.15 -10.83 23.62
CA LYS A 20 -25.98 -11.04 25.07
C LYS A 20 -25.27 -12.35 25.36
N LYS A 21 -25.65 -13.46 24.72
CA LYS A 21 -24.97 -14.75 24.86
C LYS A 21 -23.53 -14.76 24.33
N GLY A 22 -23.26 -14.03 23.24
CA GLY A 22 -21.91 -13.87 22.70
C GLY A 22 -21.01 -13.08 23.66
N ILE A 23 -21.54 -12.01 24.23
CA ILE A 23 -20.86 -11.16 25.21
C ILE A 23 -20.68 -11.88 26.55
N GLU A 24 -21.66 -12.63 27.03
CA GLU A 24 -21.53 -13.47 28.24
C GLU A 24 -20.45 -14.55 28.08
N LYS A 25 -20.35 -15.18 26.89
CA LYS A 25 -19.28 -16.15 26.59
C LYS A 25 -17.89 -15.50 26.49
N LEU A 26 -17.80 -14.31 25.91
CA LEU A 26 -16.57 -13.51 25.85
C LEU A 26 -16.14 -13.02 27.25
N ALA A 27 -17.09 -12.66 28.10
CA ALA A 27 -16.85 -12.17 29.46
C ALA A 27 -16.47 -13.29 30.44
N SER A 28 -16.85 -14.55 30.16
CA SER A 28 -16.50 -15.72 30.97
C SER A 28 -15.22 -16.45 30.52
N ALA A 29 -14.65 -16.10 29.36
CA ALA A 29 -13.42 -16.69 28.86
C ALA A 29 -12.23 -16.20 29.71
N GLN A 30 -11.50 -17.11 30.35
CA GLN A 30 -10.34 -16.76 31.17
C GLN A 30 -9.04 -16.75 30.35
N ASP A 31 -9.05 -17.37 29.17
CA ASP A 31 -7.93 -17.50 28.21
C ASP A 31 -8.51 -17.72 26.78
N ILE A 32 -7.76 -17.35 25.73
CA ILE A 32 -8.05 -17.65 24.32
C ILE A 32 -8.26 -19.15 24.05
N SER A 33 -7.68 -20.06 24.85
CA SER A 33 -7.96 -21.49 24.75
C SER A 33 -9.45 -21.84 24.98
N ASP A 34 -10.17 -21.05 25.78
CA ASP A 34 -11.63 -21.17 25.98
C ASP A 34 -12.42 -20.71 24.75
N LEU A 35 -11.95 -19.68 24.05
CA LEU A 35 -12.51 -19.24 22.77
C LEU A 35 -12.32 -20.31 21.70
N VAL A 36 -11.12 -20.87 21.60
CA VAL A 36 -10.78 -21.93 20.63
C VAL A 36 -11.59 -23.22 20.88
N ASN A 37 -11.80 -23.61 22.14
CA ASN A 37 -12.63 -24.77 22.49
C ASN A 37 -14.14 -24.51 22.30
N ALA A 38 -14.62 -23.28 22.54
CA ALA A 38 -16.02 -22.92 22.30
C ALA A 38 -16.42 -22.96 20.82
N PHE A 39 -15.44 -22.87 19.91
CA PHE A 39 -15.62 -22.96 18.45
C PHE A 39 -15.07 -24.24 17.81
N GLY A 40 -14.49 -25.16 18.59
CA GLY A 40 -14.18 -26.54 18.19
C GLY A 40 -13.07 -26.70 17.14
N LEU A 41 -11.85 -26.17 17.38
CA LEU A 41 -10.75 -26.19 16.41
C LEU A 41 -9.57 -27.06 16.89
N VAL A 42 -9.14 -28.05 16.09
CA VAL A 42 -8.02 -28.98 16.35
C VAL A 42 -6.79 -28.60 15.51
N PHE A 43 -5.57 -28.69 16.10
CA PHE A 43 -4.30 -28.19 15.53
C PHE A 43 -3.41 -29.28 14.89
N ASP A 44 -3.23 -29.26 13.56
CA ASP A 44 -2.18 -29.96 12.78
C ASP A 44 -2.19 -29.43 11.32
N GLY A 45 -1.06 -28.94 10.78
CA GLY A 45 -0.82 -28.65 9.35
C GLY A 45 -1.66 -27.53 8.70
N THR A 46 -2.67 -27.09 9.43
CA THR A 46 -3.78 -26.20 9.07
C THR A 46 -3.63 -24.81 9.68
N LYS A 47 -2.47 -24.53 10.31
CA LYS A 47 -2.26 -23.33 11.14
C LYS A 47 -2.48 -22.02 10.38
N ALA A 48 -1.98 -21.90 9.15
CA ALA A 48 -2.15 -20.65 8.38
C ALA A 48 -3.60 -20.44 7.96
N HIS A 49 -4.29 -21.47 7.47
CA HIS A 49 -5.71 -21.41 7.12
C HIS A 49 -6.63 -21.18 8.33
N PHE A 50 -6.37 -21.82 9.47
CA PHE A 50 -7.09 -21.54 10.72
C PHE A 50 -6.83 -20.12 11.20
N THR A 51 -5.59 -19.65 11.11
CA THR A 51 -5.24 -18.28 11.49
C THR A 51 -5.94 -17.28 10.58
N GLN A 52 -5.96 -17.51 9.26
CA GLN A 52 -6.75 -16.71 8.32
C GLN A 52 -8.25 -16.76 8.65
N ALA A 53 -8.80 -17.94 8.95
CA ALA A 53 -10.22 -18.08 9.29
C ALA A 53 -10.57 -17.33 10.58
N ALA A 54 -9.73 -17.40 11.61
CA ALA A 54 -9.87 -16.65 12.85
C ALA A 54 -9.79 -15.14 12.60
N GLY A 55 -8.83 -14.70 11.78
CA GLY A 55 -8.71 -13.31 11.35
C GLY A 55 -9.96 -12.85 10.59
N ARG A 56 -10.44 -13.62 9.63
CA ARG A 56 -11.68 -13.36 8.88
C ARG A 56 -12.88 -13.22 9.82
N GLN A 57 -13.03 -14.13 10.78
CA GLN A 57 -14.11 -14.10 11.75
C GLN A 57 -14.03 -12.86 12.64
N LEU A 58 -12.84 -12.50 13.11
CA LEU A 58 -12.63 -11.29 13.91
C LEU A 58 -12.94 -10.03 13.10
N LEU A 59 -12.40 -9.91 11.89
CA LEU A 59 -12.67 -8.79 10.98
C LEU A 59 -14.17 -8.65 10.70
N GLY A 60 -14.86 -9.77 10.41
CA GLY A 60 -16.31 -9.81 10.26
C GLY A 60 -17.03 -9.35 11.53
N SER A 61 -16.62 -9.83 12.70
CA SER A 61 -17.23 -9.47 13.98
C SER A 61 -17.08 -7.98 14.32
N ILE A 62 -15.91 -7.39 14.05
CA ILE A 62 -15.67 -5.96 14.24
C ILE A 62 -16.58 -5.15 13.31
N ARG A 63 -16.62 -5.53 12.03
CA ARG A 63 -17.48 -4.90 11.02
C ARG A 63 -18.95 -5.04 11.36
N GLU A 64 -19.40 -6.16 11.90
CA GLU A 64 -20.81 -6.40 12.21
C GLU A 64 -21.25 -5.82 13.55
N ASN A 65 -20.39 -5.80 14.56
CA ASN A 65 -20.83 -5.53 15.94
C ASN A 65 -20.16 -4.31 16.61
N LEU A 66 -18.94 -3.93 16.21
CA LEU A 66 -18.21 -2.87 16.91
C LEU A 66 -18.24 -1.51 16.20
N ILE A 67 -18.29 -1.52 14.87
CA ILE A 67 -18.59 -0.29 14.11
C ILE A 67 -20.09 0.00 14.26
N SER A 68 -20.48 1.26 14.46
CA SER A 68 -21.90 1.59 14.65
C SER A 68 -22.69 1.34 13.36
N GLN A 69 -23.96 0.93 13.51
CA GLN A 69 -24.80 0.67 12.33
C GLN A 69 -24.99 1.93 11.47
N SER A 70 -25.13 3.09 12.11
CA SER A 70 -25.23 4.39 11.41
C SER A 70 -23.99 4.71 10.58
N GLU A 71 -22.78 4.38 11.07
CA GLU A 71 -21.55 4.60 10.31
C GLU A 71 -21.45 3.64 9.12
N LYS A 72 -21.80 2.36 9.31
CA LYS A 72 -21.83 1.37 8.22
C LYS A 72 -22.81 1.76 7.13
N ASP A 73 -24.02 2.14 7.50
CA ASP A 73 -25.07 2.50 6.55
C ASP A 73 -24.65 3.74 5.75
N ALA A 74 -24.06 4.75 6.42
CA ALA A 74 -23.55 5.95 5.77
C ALA A 74 -22.43 5.63 4.77
N VAL A 75 -21.43 4.84 5.17
CA VAL A 75 -20.30 4.46 4.30
C VAL A 75 -20.77 3.60 3.15
N THR A 76 -21.58 2.57 3.41
CA THR A 76 -22.10 1.64 2.40
C THR A 76 -22.94 2.36 1.36
N LEU A 77 -23.85 3.24 1.79
CA LEU A 77 -24.69 4.03 0.89
C LEU A 77 -23.84 4.99 0.04
N ALA A 78 -22.87 5.68 0.65
CA ALA A 78 -22.00 6.60 -0.07
C ALA A 78 -21.10 5.86 -1.07
N LEU A 79 -20.50 4.74 -0.66
CA LEU A 79 -19.63 3.91 -1.49
C LEU A 79 -20.40 3.32 -2.67
N GLY A 80 -21.60 2.76 -2.42
CA GLY A 80 -22.45 2.19 -3.46
C GLY A 80 -22.81 3.21 -4.55
N LYS A 81 -23.09 4.46 -4.17
CA LYS A 81 -23.33 5.54 -5.14
C LYS A 81 -22.10 5.83 -6.02
N GLN A 82 -20.91 5.87 -5.44
CA GLN A 82 -19.68 6.12 -6.22
C GLN A 82 -19.34 4.92 -7.12
N VAL A 83 -19.46 3.70 -6.61
CA VAL A 83 -19.22 2.47 -7.38
C VAL A 83 -20.16 2.38 -8.57
N GLN A 84 -21.47 2.62 -8.39
CA GLN A 84 -22.42 2.63 -9.50
C GLN A 84 -22.07 3.66 -10.57
N LYS A 85 -21.61 4.86 -10.17
CA LYS A 85 -21.20 5.91 -11.11
C LYS A 85 -19.96 5.49 -11.92
N ILE A 86 -18.99 4.84 -11.26
CA ILE A 86 -17.78 4.32 -11.90
C ILE A 86 -18.11 3.17 -12.86
N GLU A 87 -18.87 2.18 -12.40
CA GLU A 87 -19.26 1.01 -13.20
C GLU A 87 -20.07 1.40 -14.44
N LEU A 88 -21.01 2.35 -14.29
CA LEU A 88 -21.76 2.88 -15.43
C LEU A 88 -20.84 3.54 -16.46
N PHE A 89 -19.91 4.37 -15.99
CA PHE A 89 -18.93 5.03 -16.87
C PHE A 89 -18.05 4.00 -17.59
N GLU A 90 -17.46 3.06 -16.86
CA GLU A 90 -16.57 2.03 -17.42
C GLU A 90 -17.30 1.09 -18.38
N SER A 91 -18.53 0.69 -18.05
CA SER A 91 -19.37 -0.17 -18.90
C SER A 91 -19.72 0.50 -20.22
N GLU A 92 -20.19 1.75 -20.20
CA GLU A 92 -20.50 2.51 -21.42
C GLU A 92 -19.24 2.73 -22.27
N MET A 93 -18.10 3.04 -21.64
CA MET A 93 -16.82 3.18 -22.33
C MET A 93 -16.38 1.89 -23.02
N MET A 94 -16.57 0.75 -22.35
CA MET A 94 -16.25 -0.56 -22.91
C MET A 94 -17.18 -0.92 -24.08
N ASN A 95 -18.49 -0.71 -23.90
CA ASN A 95 -19.51 -1.05 -24.89
C ASN A 95 -19.38 -0.21 -26.17
N ARG A 96 -18.89 1.04 -26.06
CA ARG A 96 -18.78 1.96 -27.20
C ARG A 96 -17.35 2.15 -27.70
N ARG A 97 -16.41 1.28 -27.30
CA ARG A 97 -14.99 1.41 -27.63
C ARG A 97 -14.73 1.59 -29.13
N SER A 98 -15.40 0.80 -29.99
CA SER A 98 -15.22 0.91 -31.45
C SER A 98 -15.68 2.26 -32.00
N ASP A 99 -16.78 2.79 -31.48
CA ASP A 99 -17.31 4.10 -31.88
C ASP A 99 -16.42 5.24 -31.38
N ILE A 100 -15.90 5.11 -30.16
CA ILE A 100 -14.92 6.05 -29.58
C ILE A 100 -13.66 6.07 -30.45
N ASP A 101 -13.09 4.92 -30.79
CA ASP A 101 -11.88 4.84 -31.60
C ASP A 101 -12.10 5.44 -33.01
N ARG A 102 -13.25 5.18 -33.64
CA ARG A 102 -13.61 5.74 -34.95
C ARG A 102 -13.73 7.27 -34.88
N ARG A 103 -14.55 7.79 -33.97
CA ARG A 103 -14.75 9.24 -33.78
C ARG A 103 -13.46 9.95 -33.38
N SER A 104 -12.63 9.31 -32.55
CA SER A 104 -11.34 9.87 -32.14
C SER A 104 -10.39 10.06 -33.32
N SER A 105 -10.34 9.10 -34.25
CA SER A 105 -9.52 9.20 -35.46
C SER A 105 -9.98 10.31 -36.41
N GLU A 106 -11.29 10.54 -36.50
CA GLU A 106 -11.89 11.61 -37.30
C GLU A 106 -11.60 12.99 -36.70
N LEU A 107 -11.89 13.17 -35.41
CA LEU A 107 -11.74 14.44 -34.70
C LEU A 107 -10.29 14.84 -34.43
N ALA A 108 -9.36 13.88 -34.36
CA ALA A 108 -7.94 14.15 -34.11
C ALA A 108 -7.23 14.87 -35.28
N LYS A 109 -7.92 15.03 -36.42
CA LYS A 109 -7.45 15.79 -37.58
C LYS A 109 -7.87 17.26 -37.55
N ASP A 110 -8.80 17.62 -36.66
CA ASP A 110 -9.34 18.98 -36.55
C ASP A 110 -8.38 19.89 -35.77
N GLU A 111 -7.95 20.99 -36.39
CA GLU A 111 -7.02 21.95 -35.80
C GLU A 111 -7.55 22.58 -34.51
N GLU A 112 -8.87 22.80 -34.40
CA GLU A 112 -9.48 23.36 -33.18
C GLU A 112 -9.30 22.40 -32.00
N ASN A 113 -9.54 21.10 -32.23
CA ASN A 113 -9.30 20.07 -31.21
C ASN A 113 -7.81 19.90 -30.91
N ILE A 114 -6.94 20.02 -31.92
CA ILE A 114 -5.50 19.94 -31.73
C ILE A 114 -5.00 21.08 -30.83
N ARG A 115 -5.47 22.30 -31.06
CA ARG A 115 -5.14 23.48 -30.24
C ARG A 115 -5.76 23.38 -28.85
N ALA A 116 -7.03 22.96 -28.73
CA ALA A 116 -7.73 22.87 -27.45
C ALA A 116 -7.10 21.84 -26.50
N ALA A 117 -6.57 20.73 -27.03
CA ALA A 117 -5.98 19.67 -26.22
C ALA A 117 -4.74 20.12 -25.42
N ASP A 118 -3.87 20.94 -26.02
CA ASP A 118 -2.72 21.55 -25.35
C ASP A 118 -2.25 22.79 -26.16
N PRO A 119 -2.73 24.00 -25.81
CA PRO A 119 -2.39 25.21 -26.55
C PRO A 119 -0.89 25.51 -26.58
N THR A 120 -0.18 25.23 -25.48
CA THR A 120 1.25 25.50 -25.36
C THR A 120 2.06 24.55 -26.24
N LEU A 121 1.69 23.27 -26.25
CA LEU A 121 2.34 22.29 -27.11
C LEU A 121 2.03 22.53 -28.59
N PHE A 122 0.82 22.97 -28.92
CA PHE A 122 0.44 23.38 -30.26
C PHE A 122 1.31 24.51 -30.78
N GLU A 123 1.44 25.61 -30.03
CA GLU A 123 2.32 26.72 -30.38
C GLU A 123 3.77 26.28 -30.57
N LYS A 124 4.24 25.35 -29.73
CA LYS A 124 5.60 24.83 -29.84
C LYS A 124 5.84 24.01 -31.10
N VAL A 125 4.85 23.22 -31.52
CA VAL A 125 4.91 22.47 -32.79
C VAL A 125 4.94 23.45 -33.96
N VAL A 126 4.05 24.45 -33.99
CA VAL A 126 4.01 25.48 -35.05
C VAL A 126 5.36 26.21 -35.15
N GLN A 127 5.96 26.59 -34.03
CA GLN A 127 7.28 27.24 -34.01
C GLN A 127 8.36 26.35 -34.65
N LEU A 128 8.42 25.07 -34.28
CA LEU A 128 9.40 24.12 -34.80
C LEU A 128 9.18 23.83 -36.29
N GLU A 129 7.93 23.88 -36.78
CA GLU A 129 7.65 23.75 -38.21
C GLU A 129 8.18 24.94 -39.00
N LEU A 130 7.96 26.16 -38.51
CA LEU A 130 8.48 27.38 -39.14
C LEU A 130 10.02 27.37 -39.18
N GLU A 131 10.65 26.99 -38.07
CA GLU A 131 12.11 26.82 -37.99
C GLU A 131 12.61 25.78 -38.99
N TYR A 132 11.98 24.60 -39.05
CA TYR A 132 12.34 23.54 -39.99
C TYR A 132 12.15 23.95 -41.45
N ARG A 133 11.06 24.64 -41.80
CA ARG A 133 10.82 25.16 -43.15
C ARG A 133 11.89 26.19 -43.55
N SER A 134 12.27 27.09 -42.65
CA SER A 134 13.33 28.06 -42.87
C SER A 134 14.68 27.37 -43.14
N LEU A 135 15.07 26.41 -42.30
CA LEU A 135 16.30 25.62 -42.47
C LEU A 135 16.29 24.83 -43.79
N THR A 136 15.15 24.25 -44.17
CA THR A 136 15.01 23.50 -45.43
C THR A 136 15.11 24.42 -46.65
N SER A 137 14.60 25.65 -46.55
CA SER A 137 14.77 26.66 -47.60
C SER A 137 16.23 27.10 -47.72
N ALA A 138 16.91 27.36 -46.60
CA ALA A 138 18.33 27.70 -46.58
C ALA A 138 19.20 26.58 -47.17
N LEU A 139 18.89 25.33 -46.86
CA LEU A 139 19.54 24.14 -47.45
C LEU A 139 19.44 24.11 -48.97
N LYS A 140 18.25 24.39 -49.53
CA LYS A 140 18.05 24.45 -50.99
C LYS A 140 18.89 25.56 -51.62
N SER A 141 18.98 26.72 -50.97
CA SER A 141 19.81 27.83 -51.44
C SER A 141 21.32 27.50 -51.39
N ALA A 142 21.80 26.91 -50.29
CA ALA A 142 23.20 26.51 -50.12
C ALA A 142 23.62 25.39 -51.08
N SER A 143 22.72 24.45 -51.38
CA SER A 143 22.95 23.42 -52.40
C SER A 143 23.20 24.00 -53.79
N ASN A 144 22.62 25.16 -54.11
CA ASN A 144 22.79 25.81 -55.42
C ASN A 144 24.06 26.66 -55.50
N SER A 145 24.69 27.01 -54.37
CA SER A 145 25.86 27.91 -54.33
C SER A 145 27.22 27.20 -54.24
N ASN A 146 27.25 25.85 -54.30
CA ASN A 146 28.47 25.03 -54.18
C ASN A 146 29.27 25.22 -52.85
N ASP A 147 28.66 25.80 -51.82
CA ASP A 147 29.27 25.95 -50.48
C ASP A 147 29.02 24.71 -49.63
N HIS A 148 29.97 23.76 -49.68
CA HIS A 148 29.87 22.47 -49.00
C HIS A 148 29.86 22.55 -47.47
N ASN A 149 30.55 23.53 -46.85
CA ASN A 149 30.62 23.64 -45.39
C ASN A 149 29.33 24.24 -44.83
N SER A 150 28.77 25.26 -45.49
CA SER A 150 27.48 25.83 -45.09
C SER A 150 26.34 24.80 -45.21
N TYR A 151 26.39 23.96 -46.24
CA TYR A 151 25.38 22.92 -46.46
C TYR A 151 25.37 21.85 -45.36
N THR A 152 26.53 21.34 -44.94
CA THR A 152 26.63 20.30 -43.90
C THR A 152 26.18 20.79 -42.53
N GLU A 153 26.50 22.03 -42.15
CA GLU A 153 26.03 22.64 -40.90
C GLU A 153 24.50 22.83 -40.88
N LEU A 154 23.93 23.36 -41.97
CA LEU A 154 22.49 23.52 -42.12
C LEU A 154 21.76 22.18 -42.09
N LEU A 155 22.36 21.13 -42.67
CA LEU A 155 21.78 19.78 -42.67
C LEU A 155 21.70 19.21 -41.26
N ALA A 156 22.77 19.38 -40.47
CA ALA A 156 22.80 18.93 -39.07
C ALA A 156 21.75 19.65 -38.21
N GLU A 157 21.58 20.96 -38.39
CA GLU A 157 20.57 21.73 -37.63
C GLU A 157 19.14 21.39 -38.08
N ALA A 158 18.92 21.19 -39.39
CA ALA A 158 17.63 20.73 -39.92
C ALA A 158 17.26 19.35 -39.37
N GLU A 159 18.19 18.40 -39.31
CA GLU A 159 17.95 17.09 -38.71
C GLU A 159 17.61 17.16 -37.22
N LYS A 160 18.32 18.00 -36.47
CA LYS A 160 18.07 18.23 -35.05
C LYS A 160 16.70 18.85 -34.82
N CYS A 161 16.32 19.84 -35.64
CA CYS A 161 14.99 20.42 -35.62
C CYS A 161 13.92 19.38 -35.95
N ARG A 162 14.12 18.56 -36.99
CA ARG A 162 13.22 17.44 -37.36
C ARG A 162 13.02 16.44 -36.22
N ARG A 163 14.09 16.06 -35.52
CA ARG A 163 14.00 15.14 -34.35
C ARG A 163 13.19 15.76 -33.22
N LYS A 164 13.39 17.05 -32.93
CA LYS A 164 12.57 17.78 -31.92
C LYS A 164 11.11 17.83 -32.36
N LEU A 165 10.85 18.19 -33.61
CA LEU A 165 9.51 18.29 -34.20
C LEU A 165 8.77 16.95 -34.08
N ASN A 166 9.40 15.83 -34.50
CA ASN A 166 8.81 14.49 -34.39
C ASN A 166 8.46 14.10 -32.95
N ARG A 167 9.30 14.45 -31.97
CA ARG A 167 9.02 14.20 -30.54
C ARG A 167 7.79 14.98 -30.06
N HIS A 168 7.66 16.24 -30.46
CA HIS A 168 6.53 17.09 -30.06
C HIS A 168 5.25 16.67 -30.77
N TYR A 169 5.32 16.30 -32.06
CA TYR A 169 4.19 15.72 -32.79
C TYR A 169 3.64 14.46 -32.11
N LYS A 170 4.52 13.56 -31.66
CA LYS A 170 4.09 12.35 -30.93
C LYS A 170 3.36 12.70 -29.64
N LYS A 171 3.88 13.65 -28.87
CA LYS A 171 3.24 14.14 -27.62
C LYS A 171 1.90 14.79 -27.91
N GLN A 172 1.83 15.66 -28.92
CA GLN A 172 0.61 16.36 -29.31
C GLN A 172 -0.46 15.36 -29.75
N ARG A 173 -0.12 14.39 -30.60
CA ARG A 173 -1.05 13.33 -31.01
C ARG A 173 -1.62 12.58 -29.81
N GLN A 174 -0.79 12.26 -28.81
CA GLN A 174 -1.25 11.57 -27.61
C GLN A 174 -2.17 12.45 -26.76
N ALA A 175 -1.84 13.74 -26.61
CA ALA A 175 -2.68 14.71 -25.90
C ALA A 175 -4.05 14.90 -26.58
N VAL A 176 -4.06 15.01 -27.92
CA VAL A 176 -5.27 15.16 -28.73
C VAL A 176 -6.18 13.95 -28.63
N ILE A 177 -5.62 12.74 -28.77
CA ILE A 177 -6.40 11.50 -28.59
C ILE A 177 -7.00 11.47 -27.18
N ALA A 178 -6.21 11.73 -26.14
CA ALA A 178 -6.72 11.71 -24.77
C ALA A 178 -7.79 12.78 -24.51
N TYR A 179 -7.66 13.97 -25.09
CA TYR A 179 -8.66 15.04 -25.00
C TYR A 179 -9.97 14.65 -25.68
N ILE A 180 -9.89 14.09 -26.89
CA ILE A 180 -11.07 13.67 -27.65
C ILE A 180 -11.75 12.47 -27.01
N GLU A 181 -10.98 11.46 -26.58
CA GLU A 181 -11.52 10.30 -25.87
C GLU A 181 -12.30 10.73 -24.62
N ARG A 182 -11.79 11.73 -23.87
CA ARG A 182 -12.53 12.32 -22.73
C ARG A 182 -13.81 13.01 -23.16
N LYS A 183 -13.75 13.88 -24.17
CA LYS A 183 -14.94 14.59 -24.66
C LYS A 183 -16.03 13.62 -25.12
N ILE A 184 -15.64 12.58 -25.86
CA ILE A 184 -16.56 11.53 -26.31
C ILE A 184 -17.10 10.73 -25.11
N ALA A 185 -16.26 10.40 -24.13
CA ALA A 185 -16.68 9.72 -22.90
C ALA A 185 -17.74 10.51 -22.15
N ASP A 186 -17.51 11.82 -21.98
CA ASP A 186 -18.43 12.73 -21.31
C ASP A 186 -19.79 12.80 -22.04
N GLU A 187 -19.77 12.85 -23.38
CA GLU A 187 -20.97 12.84 -24.21
C GLU A 187 -21.74 11.50 -24.17
N ILE A 188 -21.03 10.37 -24.17
CA ILE A 188 -21.63 9.03 -24.19
C ILE A 188 -22.26 8.69 -22.84
N THR A 189 -21.52 8.92 -21.76
CA THR A 189 -21.89 8.46 -20.42
C THR A 189 -22.80 9.45 -19.71
N GLY A 190 -22.82 10.72 -20.14
CA GLY A 190 -23.45 11.81 -19.40
C GLY A 190 -22.75 12.12 -18.06
N ILE A 191 -21.58 11.52 -17.81
CA ILE A 191 -20.74 11.72 -16.63
C ILE A 191 -19.45 12.35 -17.13
N THR A 192 -19.12 13.53 -16.63
CA THR A 192 -17.88 14.18 -17.03
C THR A 192 -16.66 13.41 -16.50
N SER A 193 -15.54 13.50 -17.20
CA SER A 193 -14.27 12.91 -16.77
C SER A 193 -13.83 13.46 -15.40
N GLU A 194 -14.18 14.71 -15.08
CA GLU A 194 -13.96 15.28 -13.75
C GLU A 194 -14.83 14.59 -12.68
N GLU A 195 -16.11 14.39 -12.96
CA GLU A 195 -17.02 13.67 -12.07
C GLU A 195 -16.61 12.22 -11.85
N TYR A 196 -16.17 11.52 -12.91
CA TYR A 196 -15.61 10.18 -12.81
C TYR A 196 -14.38 10.15 -11.90
N ASN A 197 -13.42 11.04 -12.14
CA ASN A 197 -12.21 11.13 -11.32
C ASN A 197 -12.53 11.47 -9.85
N ASN A 198 -13.53 12.34 -9.61
CA ASN A 198 -13.99 12.67 -8.27
C ASN A 198 -14.68 11.47 -7.60
N ALA A 199 -15.48 10.69 -8.34
CA ALA A 199 -16.09 9.46 -7.84
C ALA A 199 -15.04 8.42 -7.46
N VAL A 200 -13.99 8.23 -8.27
CA VAL A 200 -12.87 7.34 -7.96
C VAL A 200 -12.14 7.79 -6.69
N LYS A 201 -11.81 9.09 -6.57
CA LYS A 201 -11.17 9.64 -5.38
C LYS A 201 -12.02 9.47 -4.12
N GLU A 202 -13.33 9.73 -4.22
CA GLU A 202 -14.23 9.61 -3.08
C GLU A 202 -14.45 8.15 -2.70
N ARG A 203 -14.55 7.22 -3.66
CA ARG A 203 -14.55 5.77 -3.40
C ARG A 203 -13.30 5.36 -2.61
N ASP A 204 -12.12 5.76 -3.06
CA ASP A 204 -10.85 5.40 -2.41
C ASP A 204 -10.75 5.99 -1.01
N ARG A 205 -11.24 7.23 -0.83
CA ARG A 205 -11.34 7.89 0.48
C ARG A 205 -12.29 7.14 1.42
N LEU A 206 -13.46 6.74 0.94
CA LEU A 206 -14.46 6.01 1.74
C LEU A 206 -13.94 4.62 2.15
N LYS A 207 -13.29 3.89 1.23
CA LYS A 207 -12.60 2.63 1.57
C LYS A 207 -11.55 2.85 2.66
N SER A 208 -10.73 3.89 2.53
CA SER A 208 -9.71 4.21 3.53
C SER A 208 -10.33 4.61 4.88
N TYR A 209 -11.49 5.29 4.87
CA TYR A 209 -12.21 5.62 6.10
C TYR A 209 -12.76 4.36 6.79
N GLU A 210 -13.32 3.40 6.04
CA GLU A 210 -13.75 2.12 6.58
C GLU A 210 -12.58 1.36 7.25
N GLN A 211 -11.41 1.34 6.60
CA GLN A 211 -10.22 0.71 7.18
C GLN A 211 -9.70 1.44 8.41
N LYS A 212 -9.87 2.76 8.48
CA LYS A 212 -9.54 3.52 9.68
C LYS A 212 -10.41 3.09 10.86
N LEU A 213 -11.72 2.98 10.66
CA LEU A 213 -12.64 2.50 11.70
C LEU A 213 -12.25 1.10 12.18
N LEU A 214 -11.92 0.21 11.25
CA LEU A 214 -11.45 -1.13 11.58
C LEU A 214 -10.15 -1.12 12.39
N LEU A 215 -9.15 -0.34 11.96
CA LEU A 215 -7.86 -0.24 12.66
C LEU A 215 -8.02 0.35 14.07
N ASP A 216 -8.84 1.38 14.22
CA ASP A 216 -9.17 2.00 15.51
C ASP A 216 -9.76 0.95 16.47
N GLN A 217 -10.66 0.08 15.97
CA GLN A 217 -11.23 -1.02 16.76
C GLN A 217 -10.22 -2.12 17.10
N LEU A 218 -9.37 -2.52 16.16
CA LEU A 218 -8.30 -3.49 16.42
C LEU A 218 -7.36 -3.00 17.52
N ILE A 219 -6.96 -1.72 17.49
CA ILE A 219 -6.13 -1.09 18.52
C ILE A 219 -6.87 -0.99 19.86
N ALA A 220 -8.18 -0.73 19.83
CA ALA A 220 -9.02 -0.68 21.04
C ALA A 220 -9.17 -2.05 21.73
N LEU A 221 -9.10 -3.15 20.98
CA LEU A 221 -9.09 -4.52 21.52
C LEU A 221 -7.77 -4.90 22.21
N SER A 222 -6.73 -4.08 22.07
CA SER A 222 -5.43 -4.37 22.67
C SER A 222 -5.51 -4.41 24.20
N PRO A 223 -4.90 -5.42 24.86
CA PRO A 223 -4.75 -5.41 26.32
C PRO A 223 -3.71 -4.37 26.79
N VAL A 224 -2.93 -3.80 25.87
CA VAL A 224 -1.91 -2.80 26.17
C VAL A 224 -2.56 -1.42 26.23
N SER A 225 -2.44 -0.79 27.39
CA SER A 225 -2.92 0.58 27.60
C SER A 225 -2.10 1.58 26.77
N GLN A 226 -2.68 2.74 26.48
CA GLN A 226 -1.95 3.84 25.81
C GLN A 226 -0.72 4.25 26.62
N GLU A 227 -0.84 4.30 27.95
CA GLU A 227 0.21 4.69 28.88
C GLU A 227 1.38 3.70 28.85
N ASP A 228 1.10 2.39 28.87
CA ASP A 228 2.14 1.36 28.78
C ASP A 228 2.87 1.41 27.43
N ALA A 229 2.12 1.55 26.33
CA ALA A 229 2.68 1.63 24.99
C ALA A 229 3.58 2.87 24.80
N GLU A 230 3.18 4.02 25.36
CA GLU A 230 4.01 5.23 25.38
C GLU A 230 5.25 5.05 26.26
N ALA A 231 5.11 4.41 27.43
CA ALA A 231 6.24 4.11 28.30
C ALA A 231 7.27 3.20 27.61
N TRP A 232 6.83 2.16 26.88
CA TRP A 232 7.71 1.30 26.09
C TRP A 232 8.38 2.05 24.94
N SER A 233 7.62 2.86 24.20
CA SER A 233 8.15 3.68 23.10
C SER A 233 9.18 4.71 23.59
N ASN A 234 9.03 5.19 24.82
CA ASN A 234 9.98 6.10 25.46
C ASN A 234 11.29 5.41 25.87
N LYS A 235 11.30 4.08 26.09
CA LYS A 235 12.52 3.30 26.36
C LYS A 235 13.39 3.10 25.11
N ALA A 236 12.87 3.36 23.91
CA ALA A 236 13.62 3.23 22.67
C ALA A 236 14.85 4.15 22.63
N SER A 237 16.01 3.59 22.25
CA SER A 237 17.26 4.32 22.13
C SER A 237 17.35 4.99 20.76
N ILE A 238 17.16 6.31 20.71
CA ILE A 238 17.14 7.11 19.48
C ILE A 238 18.23 8.19 19.54
N PRO A 239 19.42 7.93 18.96
CA PRO A 239 20.51 8.91 18.94
C PRO A 239 20.17 10.17 18.15
N SER A 240 20.77 11.31 18.50
CA SER A 240 20.55 12.59 17.78
C SER A 240 20.86 12.52 16.28
N SER A 241 21.73 11.61 15.85
CA SER A 241 22.01 11.36 14.44
C SER A 241 20.79 10.77 13.69
N VAL A 242 20.04 9.89 14.36
CA VAL A 242 18.76 9.37 13.86
C VAL A 242 17.72 10.47 13.81
N VAL A 243 17.53 11.21 14.92
CA VAL A 243 16.58 12.33 15.01
C VAL A 243 16.77 13.32 13.86
N ASN A 244 18.02 13.72 13.61
CA ASN A 244 18.35 14.62 12.50
C ASN A 244 18.11 14.01 11.12
N LYS A 245 18.23 12.69 10.96
CA LYS A 245 17.97 12.01 9.69
C LYS A 245 16.46 11.91 9.41
N ILE A 246 15.67 11.42 10.37
CA ILE A 246 14.21 11.30 10.21
C ILE A 246 13.53 12.67 10.07
N ARG A 247 14.02 13.69 10.78
CA ARG A 247 13.52 15.06 10.62
C ARG A 247 13.70 15.59 9.20
N ARG A 248 14.82 15.25 8.52
CA ARG A 248 15.05 15.61 7.11
C ARG A 248 14.14 14.83 6.15
N ALA A 249 13.66 13.66 6.56
CA ALA A 249 12.65 12.89 5.83
C ALA A 249 11.21 13.39 6.11
N GLY A 250 11.03 14.44 6.92
CA GLY A 250 9.71 14.95 7.30
C GLY A 250 9.03 14.18 8.43
N TYR A 251 9.78 13.35 9.16
CA TYR A 251 9.25 12.47 10.21
C TYR A 251 9.88 12.80 11.57
N PRO A 252 9.21 13.61 12.42
CA PRO A 252 9.77 14.08 13.69
C PRO A 252 9.78 12.98 14.77
N GLU A 253 10.67 13.11 15.76
CA GLU A 253 10.83 12.10 16.82
C GLU A 253 9.54 11.84 17.62
N HIS A 254 8.72 12.87 17.90
CA HIS A 254 7.46 12.65 18.61
C HIS A 254 6.51 11.74 17.80
N GLN A 255 6.46 11.90 16.47
CA GLN A 255 5.65 11.05 15.60
C GLN A 255 6.21 9.62 15.57
N LEU A 256 7.53 9.45 15.49
CA LEU A 256 8.19 8.14 15.60
C LEU A 256 7.74 7.41 16.88
N ARG A 257 7.75 8.10 18.04
CA ARG A 257 7.35 7.50 19.32
C ARG A 257 5.86 7.19 19.39
N GLN A 258 5.01 8.06 18.85
CA GLN A 258 3.57 7.80 18.74
C GLN A 258 3.28 6.57 17.87
N ASP A 259 3.95 6.46 16.73
CA ASP A 259 3.76 5.34 15.80
C ASP A 259 4.34 4.02 16.34
N MET A 260 5.38 4.08 17.19
CA MET A 260 5.84 2.92 17.97
C MET A 260 4.80 2.49 19.02
N ALA A 261 4.19 3.45 19.73
CA ALA A 261 3.17 3.15 20.74
C ALA A 261 1.94 2.50 20.08
N GLU A 262 1.51 3.03 18.94
CA GLU A 262 0.46 2.44 18.13
C GLU A 262 0.82 1.02 17.66
N PHE A 263 2.06 0.80 17.21
CA PHE A 263 2.54 -0.54 16.85
C PHE A 263 2.50 -1.50 18.04
N HIS A 264 2.95 -1.09 19.23
CA HIS A 264 2.89 -1.90 20.45
C HIS A 264 1.45 -2.27 20.80
N ARG A 265 0.50 -1.33 20.67
CA ARG A 265 -0.91 -1.64 20.93
C ARG A 265 -1.48 -2.59 19.89
N LEU A 266 -1.25 -2.34 18.60
CA LEU A 266 -1.71 -3.24 17.53
C LEU A 266 -1.17 -4.65 17.76
N THR A 267 0.13 -4.79 18.04
CA THR A 267 0.81 -6.08 18.25
C THR A 267 0.65 -6.65 19.66
N GLN A 268 -0.25 -6.07 20.48
CA GLN A 268 -0.55 -6.51 21.84
C GLN A 268 0.69 -6.63 22.76
N GLY A 269 1.70 -5.80 22.52
CA GLY A 269 2.91 -5.72 23.35
C GLY A 269 3.94 -6.81 23.10
N ARG A 270 3.80 -7.60 22.04
CA ARG A 270 4.71 -8.73 21.75
C ARG A 270 6.07 -8.33 21.16
N LEU A 271 6.27 -7.04 20.86
CA LEU A 271 7.58 -6.53 20.48
C LEU A 271 8.43 -6.24 21.73
N SER A 272 9.74 -6.53 21.67
CA SER A 272 10.68 -6.13 22.73
C SER A 272 10.54 -4.66 23.11
N GLU A 273 10.51 -4.37 24.42
CA GLU A 273 10.49 -2.98 24.93
C GLU A 273 11.75 -2.18 24.56
N ARG A 274 12.82 -2.85 24.10
CA ARG A 274 14.14 -2.25 23.86
C ARG A 274 14.50 -2.26 22.38
N VAL A 275 14.01 -1.23 21.67
CA VAL A 275 14.38 -0.96 20.27
C VAL A 275 15.51 0.07 20.20
N PHE A 276 16.53 -0.22 19.40
CA PHE A 276 17.68 0.66 19.18
C PHE A 276 17.69 1.17 17.74
N PHE A 277 17.78 2.48 17.56
CA PHE A 277 17.87 3.08 16.24
C PHE A 277 19.31 3.46 15.90
N LYS A 278 19.70 3.21 14.65
CA LYS A 278 21.01 3.60 14.11
C LYS A 278 20.85 4.33 12.79
N SER A 279 21.49 5.47 12.64
CA SER A 279 21.56 6.15 11.35
C SER A 279 22.63 5.49 10.48
N ILE A 280 22.26 5.04 9.29
CA ILE A 280 23.20 4.51 8.29
C ILE A 280 23.43 5.53 7.16
N ARG A 281 24.47 5.34 6.34
CA ARG A 281 24.71 6.20 5.17
C ARG A 281 23.81 5.88 3.98
N GLY A 282 23.24 4.67 3.94
CA GLY A 282 22.36 4.22 2.87
C GLY A 282 20.96 4.84 2.90
N ASP A 283 20.27 4.68 1.77
CA ASP A 283 18.90 5.14 1.57
C ASP A 283 17.86 4.16 2.11
N ARG A 284 18.18 2.86 2.10
CA ARG A 284 17.28 1.78 2.55
C ARG A 284 17.45 1.55 4.04
N SER A 285 16.33 1.54 4.75
CA SER A 285 16.28 1.06 6.13
C SER A 285 16.47 -0.45 6.19
N SER A 286 16.80 -0.96 7.38
CA SER A 286 16.83 -2.40 7.63
C SER A 286 16.75 -2.73 9.11
N HIS A 287 16.13 -3.86 9.43
CA HIS A 287 16.21 -4.47 10.74
C HIS A 287 17.52 -5.25 10.90
N THR A 288 18.00 -5.36 12.14
CA THR A 288 19.10 -6.26 12.49
C THR A 288 19.06 -6.58 13.99
N VAL A 289 19.72 -7.65 14.42
CA VAL A 289 19.84 -7.98 15.84
C VAL A 289 21.12 -7.35 16.38
N GLY A 290 20.99 -6.60 17.47
CA GLY A 290 22.10 -6.08 18.26
C GLY A 290 22.25 -6.80 19.58
N TYR A 291 23.22 -6.35 20.37
CA TYR A 291 23.39 -6.75 21.77
C TYR A 291 23.50 -5.50 22.65
N VAL A 292 22.95 -5.55 23.86
CA VAL A 292 23.22 -4.49 24.85
C VAL A 292 24.72 -4.52 25.16
N PRO A 293 25.44 -3.37 25.06
CA PRO A 293 26.88 -3.32 25.31
C PRO A 293 27.26 -3.94 26.65
N GLY A 294 28.21 -4.87 26.64
CA GLY A 294 28.68 -5.56 27.84
C GLY A 294 27.79 -6.73 28.31
N THR A 295 26.78 -7.13 27.54
CA THR A 295 25.91 -8.28 27.85
C THR A 295 25.72 -9.18 26.63
N SER A 296 25.18 -10.38 26.85
CA SER A 296 24.67 -11.27 25.80
C SER A 296 23.17 -11.03 25.48
N GLU A 297 22.56 -9.99 26.07
CA GLU A 297 21.15 -9.66 25.84
C GLU A 297 20.95 -9.13 24.42
N ARG A 298 20.11 -9.81 23.64
CA ARG A 298 19.75 -9.41 22.28
C ARG A 298 18.81 -8.23 22.29
N VAL A 299 18.96 -7.34 21.32
CA VAL A 299 18.08 -6.18 21.13
C VAL A 299 17.68 -5.99 19.69
N SER A 300 16.46 -5.51 19.48
CA SER A 300 15.96 -5.13 18.17
C SER A 300 16.64 -3.84 17.70
N VAL A 301 17.32 -3.89 16.56
CA VAL A 301 17.96 -2.71 15.97
C VAL A 301 17.26 -2.34 14.67
N VAL A 302 16.96 -1.05 14.50
CA VAL A 302 16.42 -0.45 13.27
C VAL A 302 17.45 0.50 12.69
N ASN A 303 18.00 0.15 11.52
CA ASN A 303 18.86 1.01 10.74
C ASN A 303 18.00 1.96 9.89
N VAL A 304 18.21 3.26 10.06
CA VAL A 304 17.38 4.32 9.48
C VAL A 304 17.97 4.81 8.17
N GLY A 305 17.23 4.61 7.08
CA GLY A 305 17.46 5.12 5.73
C GLY A 305 17.11 6.60 5.53
N SER A 306 17.21 7.10 4.30
CA SER A 306 16.91 8.52 3.95
C SER A 306 15.42 8.77 3.70
N GLY A 307 14.66 7.73 3.34
CA GLY A 307 13.20 7.79 3.13
C GLY A 307 12.37 7.19 4.27
N PHE A 308 12.78 7.43 5.53
CA PHE A 308 12.10 6.83 6.68
C PHE A 308 10.68 7.40 6.88
N SER A 309 9.71 6.53 7.12
CA SER A 309 8.29 6.85 7.31
C SER A 309 7.65 5.87 8.30
N LYS A 310 6.37 6.08 8.67
CA LYS A 310 5.61 5.14 9.51
C LYS A 310 5.55 3.73 8.92
N ALA A 311 5.25 3.62 7.62
CA ALA A 311 5.22 2.33 6.92
C ALA A 311 6.57 1.60 7.01
N VAL A 312 7.67 2.33 6.75
CA VAL A 312 9.03 1.77 6.88
C VAL A 312 9.34 1.38 8.33
N LEU A 313 8.95 2.19 9.32
CA LEU A 313 9.09 1.83 10.72
C LEU A 313 8.39 0.50 11.03
N TRP A 314 7.12 0.38 10.66
CA TRP A 314 6.31 -0.81 10.93
C TRP A 314 6.84 -2.04 10.19
N HIS A 315 7.36 -1.87 8.97
CA HIS A 315 8.08 -2.91 8.23
C HIS A 315 9.26 -3.46 9.03
N GLU A 316 10.15 -2.58 9.52
CA GLU A 316 11.34 -3.02 10.25
C GLU A 316 10.99 -3.59 11.63
N LEU A 317 9.96 -3.06 12.31
CA LEU A 317 9.48 -3.60 13.59
C LEU A 317 8.78 -4.95 13.42
N ALA A 318 8.10 -5.17 12.31
CA ALA A 318 7.42 -6.44 12.03
C ALA A 318 8.40 -7.59 11.76
N HIS A 319 9.58 -7.31 11.18
CA HIS A 319 10.67 -8.30 11.15
C HIS A 319 11.14 -8.70 12.56
N HIS A 320 11.17 -7.75 13.50
CA HIS A 320 11.46 -8.07 14.90
C HIS A 320 10.34 -8.88 15.54
N TYR A 321 9.08 -8.54 15.26
CA TYR A 321 7.92 -9.29 15.72
C TYR A 321 7.95 -10.76 15.26
N GLU A 322 8.26 -11.03 13.99
CA GLU A 322 8.41 -12.41 13.48
C GLU A 322 9.52 -13.16 14.22
N SER A 323 10.62 -12.48 14.56
CA SER A 323 11.77 -13.11 15.22
C SER A 323 11.53 -13.51 16.68
N VAL A 324 10.42 -13.09 17.29
CA VAL A 324 10.08 -13.39 18.69
C VAL A 324 9.71 -14.87 18.87
N ASP A 325 9.13 -15.51 17.85
CA ASP A 325 8.73 -16.92 17.89
C ASP A 325 9.08 -17.62 16.57
N SER A 326 9.92 -18.65 16.63
CA SER A 326 10.30 -19.46 15.47
C SER A 326 9.09 -20.11 14.76
N GLY A 327 7.99 -20.35 15.47
CA GLY A 327 6.75 -20.86 14.90
C GLY A 327 6.10 -19.89 13.90
N LEU A 328 6.31 -18.58 14.07
CA LEU A 328 5.82 -17.55 13.14
C LEU A 328 6.57 -17.62 11.81
N TYR A 329 7.89 -17.78 11.85
CA TYR A 329 8.71 -17.96 10.65
C TYR A 329 8.30 -19.23 9.87
N GLU A 330 8.11 -20.36 10.56
CA GLU A 330 7.67 -21.61 9.92
C GLU A 330 6.28 -21.45 9.28
N LEU A 331 5.37 -20.77 9.98
CA LEU A 331 4.04 -20.45 9.46
C LEU A 331 4.12 -19.60 8.19
N ALA A 332 4.94 -18.54 8.19
CA ALA A 332 5.11 -17.67 7.02
C ALA A 332 5.71 -18.41 5.82
N ILE A 333 6.74 -19.25 6.03
CA ILE A 333 7.33 -20.05 4.95
C ILE A 333 6.31 -21.03 4.36
N ASN A 334 5.51 -21.70 5.19
CA ASN A 334 4.48 -22.60 4.71
C ASN A 334 3.39 -21.85 3.94
N TRP A 335 2.96 -20.69 4.45
CA TRP A 335 1.98 -19.84 3.76
C TRP A 335 2.49 -19.35 2.39
N ILE A 336 3.78 -19.00 2.26
CA ILE A 336 4.38 -18.68 0.96
C ILE A 336 4.26 -19.88 0.03
N LYS A 337 4.69 -21.07 0.46
CA LYS A 337 4.68 -22.28 -0.37
C LYS A 337 3.28 -22.65 -0.85
N GLU A 338 2.29 -22.60 0.04
CA GLU A 338 0.88 -22.90 -0.28
C GLU A 338 0.30 -21.96 -1.35
N ARG A 339 0.79 -20.72 -1.41
CA ARG A 339 0.31 -19.69 -2.35
C ARG A 339 1.22 -19.50 -3.57
N SER A 340 2.33 -20.22 -3.63
CA SER A 340 3.25 -20.19 -4.75
C SER A 340 2.68 -20.98 -5.92
N TYR A 341 2.93 -20.54 -7.16
CA TYR A 341 2.50 -21.26 -8.36
C TYR A 341 3.34 -22.52 -8.64
N GLY A 342 4.44 -22.68 -7.90
CA GLY A 342 5.31 -23.85 -7.90
C GLY A 342 6.53 -23.61 -7.00
N ASP A 343 7.46 -24.57 -6.98
CA ASP A 343 8.64 -24.52 -6.11
C ASP A 343 9.87 -23.84 -6.78
N GLU A 344 9.71 -23.33 -8.00
CA GLU A 344 10.82 -22.73 -8.75
C GLU A 344 11.16 -21.33 -8.19
N VAL A 345 12.34 -21.21 -7.62
CA VAL A 345 12.87 -19.94 -7.11
C VAL A 345 13.48 -19.13 -8.26
N ARG A 346 12.97 -17.90 -8.47
CA ARG A 346 13.41 -17.01 -9.55
C ARG A 346 13.93 -15.66 -9.03
N PRO A 347 14.79 -14.97 -9.78
CA PRO A 347 15.20 -13.62 -9.40
C PRO A 347 14.00 -12.67 -9.37
N LEU A 348 13.85 -11.92 -8.29
CA LEU A 348 12.72 -11.02 -8.08
C LEU A 348 12.63 -9.92 -9.16
N ARG A 349 13.78 -9.47 -9.66
CA ARG A 349 13.86 -8.54 -10.81
C ARG A 349 13.24 -9.12 -12.09
N SER A 350 13.27 -10.45 -12.25
CA SER A 350 12.70 -11.14 -13.41
C SER A 350 11.19 -11.29 -13.25
N ILE A 351 10.71 -11.60 -12.04
CA ILE A 351 9.27 -11.69 -11.73
C ILE A 351 8.60 -10.32 -11.88
N THR A 352 9.23 -9.26 -11.36
CA THR A 352 8.64 -7.92 -11.32
C THR A 352 8.94 -7.06 -12.55
N GLY A 353 9.93 -7.46 -13.37
CA GLY A 353 10.51 -6.61 -14.41
C GLY A 353 11.27 -5.37 -13.90
N SER A 354 11.42 -5.20 -12.58
CA SER A 354 12.03 -4.03 -11.96
C SER A 354 13.53 -4.20 -11.76
N LYS A 355 14.31 -3.25 -12.30
CA LYS A 355 15.77 -3.19 -12.11
C LYS A 355 16.20 -2.71 -10.72
N GLN A 356 15.25 -2.33 -9.85
CA GLN A 356 15.55 -1.87 -8.49
C GLN A 356 15.92 -3.02 -7.55
N TYR A 357 15.53 -4.25 -7.90
CA TYR A 357 15.92 -5.46 -7.20
C TYR A 357 17.25 -5.99 -7.70
N GLY A 358 18.09 -6.42 -6.76
CA GLY A 358 19.37 -7.05 -7.04
C GLY A 358 19.22 -8.38 -7.77
N SER A 359 20.24 -8.77 -8.53
CA SER A 359 20.27 -10.08 -9.21
C SER A 359 20.26 -11.28 -8.26
N HIS A 360 20.60 -11.05 -6.98
CA HIS A 360 20.68 -12.07 -5.94
C HIS A 360 19.42 -12.11 -5.06
N GLU A 361 18.45 -11.21 -5.27
CA GLU A 361 17.19 -11.26 -4.56
C GLU A 361 16.29 -12.29 -5.24
N MET A 362 16.04 -13.39 -4.53
CA MET A 362 15.34 -14.56 -5.04
C MET A 362 13.98 -14.69 -4.36
N ALA A 363 12.97 -15.11 -5.12
CA ALA A 363 11.60 -15.24 -4.63
C ALA A 363 10.88 -16.43 -5.28
N LEU A 364 9.88 -16.95 -4.58
CA LEU A 364 8.85 -17.80 -5.18
C LEU A 364 7.77 -16.91 -5.79
N GLU A 365 7.40 -17.20 -7.02
CA GLU A 365 6.29 -16.53 -7.68
C GLU A 365 4.97 -17.15 -7.21
N GLY A 366 4.00 -16.32 -6.84
CA GLY A 366 2.75 -16.78 -6.27
C GLY A 366 1.67 -15.72 -6.27
N ASN A 367 0.51 -16.11 -5.75
CA ASN A 367 -0.64 -15.24 -5.61
C ASN A 367 -0.48 -14.34 -4.37
N PHE A 368 0.35 -13.30 -4.47
CA PHE A 368 0.58 -12.31 -3.41
C PHE A 368 0.25 -10.90 -3.91
N PHE A 369 -0.16 -9.98 -3.04
CA PHE A 369 -0.37 -8.58 -3.44
C PHE A 369 0.90 -7.88 -3.96
N SER A 370 2.08 -8.40 -3.58
CA SER A 370 3.39 -7.96 -4.04
C SER A 370 4.30 -9.19 -4.19
N PRO A 371 5.03 -9.35 -5.32
CA PRO A 371 6.03 -10.41 -5.47
C PRO A 371 7.13 -10.39 -4.40
N TYR A 372 7.33 -9.24 -3.74
CA TYR A 372 8.30 -9.12 -2.64
C TYR A 372 7.94 -10.01 -1.45
N VAL A 373 6.66 -10.31 -1.22
CA VAL A 373 6.20 -11.19 -0.13
C VAL A 373 6.77 -12.61 -0.27
N GLY A 374 6.91 -13.11 -1.51
CA GLY A 374 7.49 -14.41 -1.79
C GLY A 374 9.02 -14.45 -1.74
N LYS A 375 9.69 -13.37 -1.34
CA LYS A 375 11.15 -13.30 -1.25
C LYS A 375 11.67 -14.27 -0.19
N ILE A 376 12.69 -15.03 -0.57
CA ILE A 376 13.35 -16.00 0.30
C ILE A 376 14.65 -15.41 0.84
N TYR A 377 14.81 -15.48 2.15
CA TYR A 377 16.06 -15.18 2.82
C TYR A 377 16.72 -16.47 3.32
N ASN A 378 18.06 -16.45 3.36
CA ASN A 378 18.82 -17.50 4.05
C ASN A 378 18.79 -17.33 5.58
N GLN A 379 18.25 -16.21 6.06
CA GLN A 379 18.10 -15.87 7.47
C GLN A 379 16.65 -16.14 7.88
N GLN A 380 16.39 -16.45 9.16
CA GLN A 380 15.05 -16.76 9.70
C GLN A 380 14.15 -15.51 9.76
N ALA A 381 13.87 -14.91 8.62
CA ALA A 381 12.95 -13.81 8.43
C ALA A 381 12.30 -13.93 7.04
N THR A 382 11.06 -13.47 6.91
CA THR A 382 10.30 -13.45 5.66
C THR A 382 9.79 -12.06 5.38
N GLU A 383 9.36 -11.81 4.13
CA GLU A 383 8.62 -10.58 3.82
C GLU A 383 7.12 -10.68 4.14
N VAL A 384 6.65 -11.79 4.75
CA VAL A 384 5.23 -11.96 5.07
C VAL A 384 4.85 -11.00 6.19
N PHE A 385 5.54 -11.05 7.32
CA PHE A 385 5.21 -10.19 8.46
C PHE A 385 5.48 -8.72 8.19
N SER A 386 6.66 -8.41 7.64
CA SER A 386 7.05 -7.04 7.33
C SER A 386 6.08 -6.36 6.39
N MET A 387 5.79 -6.97 5.24
CA MET A 387 4.87 -6.41 4.26
C MET A 387 3.42 -6.47 4.74
N GLY A 388 3.03 -7.51 5.48
CA GLY A 388 1.67 -7.64 6.01
C GLY A 388 1.32 -6.58 7.02
N ILE A 389 2.14 -6.45 8.07
CA ILE A 389 1.94 -5.48 9.15
C ILE A 389 2.20 -4.05 8.68
N GLU A 390 3.13 -3.83 7.74
CA GLU A 390 3.34 -2.51 7.11
C GLU A 390 2.02 -1.94 6.57
N MET A 391 1.14 -2.77 5.99
CA MET A 391 -0.13 -2.31 5.43
C MET A 391 -1.10 -1.79 6.49
N PHE A 392 -0.96 -2.19 7.76
CA PHE A 392 -1.77 -1.67 8.86
C PHE A 392 -1.31 -0.29 9.33
N SER A 393 -0.17 0.23 8.85
CA SER A 393 0.37 1.52 9.27
C SER A 393 -0.45 2.73 8.79
N ASP A 394 -1.21 2.54 7.71
CA ASP A 394 -2.01 3.58 7.06
C ASP A 394 -3.31 2.97 6.50
N PRO A 395 -4.50 3.53 6.80
CA PRO A 395 -5.77 3.02 6.29
C PRO A 395 -5.86 2.92 4.76
N VAL A 396 -5.16 3.79 4.02
CA VAL A 396 -5.05 3.74 2.56
C VAL A 396 -4.27 2.51 2.10
N LEU A 397 -3.21 2.14 2.83
CA LEU A 397 -2.48 0.90 2.56
C LEU A 397 -3.35 -0.30 2.89
N LEU A 398 -4.00 -0.31 4.06
CA LEU A 398 -4.87 -1.42 4.46
C LEU A 398 -6.02 -1.63 3.45
N ALA A 399 -6.59 -0.56 2.89
CA ALA A 399 -7.62 -0.65 1.85
C ALA A 399 -7.09 -1.30 0.57
N LYS A 400 -5.84 -1.01 0.20
CA LYS A 400 -5.18 -1.66 -0.95
C LYS A 400 -4.88 -3.13 -0.66
N LEU A 401 -4.53 -3.48 0.59
CA LEU A 401 -4.30 -4.87 0.98
C LEU A 401 -5.61 -5.66 0.87
N GLU A 402 -6.70 -5.15 1.43
CA GLU A 402 -8.01 -5.82 1.36
C GLU A 402 -8.45 -6.04 -0.10
N GLU A 403 -8.26 -5.05 -0.97
CA GLU A 403 -8.64 -5.18 -2.38
C GLU A 403 -7.80 -6.21 -3.14
N LYS A 404 -6.49 -6.29 -2.85
CA LYS A 404 -5.55 -7.13 -3.63
C LYS A 404 -5.33 -8.51 -3.05
N ASP A 405 -5.33 -8.63 -1.73
CA ASP A 405 -5.02 -9.87 -1.02
C ASP A 405 -5.68 -9.87 0.37
N PRO A 406 -7.02 -10.03 0.42
CA PRO A 406 -7.75 -10.10 1.69
C PRO A 406 -7.25 -11.25 2.56
N GLY A 407 -6.76 -12.34 1.97
CA GLY A 407 -6.20 -13.47 2.71
C GLY A 407 -4.94 -13.13 3.49
N MET A 408 -4.14 -12.16 3.04
CA MET A 408 -2.99 -11.64 3.80
C MET A 408 -3.44 -10.80 5.00
N MET A 409 -4.46 -9.95 4.81
CA MET A 409 -5.03 -9.15 5.89
C MET A 409 -5.66 -10.04 6.98
N GLU A 410 -6.39 -11.06 6.56
CA GLU A 410 -6.93 -12.11 7.43
C GLU A 410 -5.83 -12.84 8.19
N LEU A 411 -4.74 -13.23 7.50
CA LEU A 411 -3.60 -13.88 8.14
C LEU A 411 -3.00 -12.99 9.24
N MET A 412 -2.64 -11.75 8.90
CA MET A 412 -2.02 -10.83 9.86
C MET A 412 -2.93 -10.57 11.07
N THR A 413 -4.22 -10.34 10.83
CA THR A 413 -5.19 -10.14 11.92
C THR A 413 -5.28 -11.39 12.81
N GLY A 414 -5.34 -12.57 12.20
CA GLY A 414 -5.35 -13.82 12.94
C GLY A 414 -4.09 -14.07 13.76
N ILE A 415 -2.91 -13.71 13.24
CA ILE A 415 -1.65 -13.90 13.98
C ILE A 415 -1.57 -12.91 15.15
N ILE A 416 -1.87 -11.64 14.90
CA ILE A 416 -1.82 -10.59 15.91
C ILE A 416 -2.80 -10.93 17.04
N PHE A 417 -4.05 -11.30 16.72
CA PHE A 417 -5.12 -11.45 17.70
C PHE A 417 -5.41 -12.90 18.13
N GLY A 418 -4.91 -13.91 17.44
CA GLY A 418 -5.16 -15.32 17.73
C GLY A 418 -4.09 -16.04 18.56
N HIS A 419 -2.96 -15.39 18.87
CA HIS A 419 -1.85 -15.96 19.67
C HIS A 419 -1.74 -15.32 21.06
N ALA A 420 -2.84 -15.07 21.78
CA ALA A 420 -2.74 -14.51 23.14
C ALA A 420 -2.46 -15.59 24.19
N ASP A 421 -1.31 -16.25 24.08
CA ASP A 421 -0.59 -16.74 25.25
C ASP A 421 0.29 -15.59 25.75
N VAL A 422 -0.28 -14.74 26.60
CA VAL A 422 0.40 -13.55 27.17
C VAL A 422 1.39 -13.95 28.27
N GLU A 423 1.44 -15.22 28.68
CA GLU A 423 2.31 -15.68 29.78
C GLU A 423 3.78 -15.92 29.40
N LEU A 424 4.15 -15.92 28.11
CA LEU A 424 5.52 -16.19 27.67
C LEU A 424 6.46 -14.97 27.65
N PHE A 425 5.96 -13.75 27.93
CA PHE A 425 6.73 -12.50 27.72
C PHE A 425 6.76 -11.53 28.91
N ARG A 426 6.46 -12.01 30.12
CA ARG A 426 6.90 -11.38 31.37
C ARG A 426 8.11 -12.12 31.94
#